data_AF-A0A4Y8AMH0-F1
#
_entry.id   AF-A0A4Y8AMH0-F1
#
_cell.length_a   1.000
_cell.length_b   1.000
_cell.length_c   1.000
_cell.angle_alpha   90.00
_cell.angle_beta   90.00
_cell.angle_gamma   90.00
#
_symmetry.space_group_name_H-M   'P 1'
#
loop_
_entity.id
_entity.type
_entity.pdbx_description
1 polymer ?
#
loop_
_entity_poly.entity_id
_entity_poly.type
_entity_poly.pdbx_seq_one_letter_code
_entity_poly.pdbx_strand_id
1 'polypeptide(L)'
;MKNNLIILIIILSSPLVLSAQKKQVLNYNKVSGYIFKNYHPDSSALAKYCGIGCVFVKFKVSAQGKIINLSFSGDTDSTKFITDELVSAVNSITQDRELIAFLKISKRE
;
A
#
# COMPACT_ATOMS: atom_id res chain seq x y z
N MET A 1 32.95 34.12 -50.09
CA MET A 1 32.43 32.80 -49.66
C MET A 1 32.00 32.93 -48.20
N LYS A 2 30.70 32.78 -47.90
CA LYS A 2 30.13 33.04 -46.57
C LYS A 2 30.39 31.82 -45.67
N ASN A 3 31.19 31.98 -44.62
CA ASN A 3 31.35 30.99 -43.57
C ASN A 3 30.13 31.07 -42.63
N ASN A 4 29.23 30.11 -42.71
CA ASN A 4 28.17 29.93 -41.74
C ASN A 4 28.75 29.22 -40.52
N LEU A 5 28.93 29.96 -39.43
CA LEU A 5 29.32 29.44 -38.12
C LEU A 5 28.10 28.73 -37.50
N ILE A 6 28.07 27.41 -37.55
CA ILE A 6 27.04 26.61 -36.87
C ILE A 6 27.35 26.61 -35.38
N ILE A 7 26.61 27.39 -34.60
CA ILE A 7 26.68 27.39 -33.14
C ILE A 7 25.93 26.15 -32.64
N LEU A 8 26.70 25.14 -32.21
CA LEU A 8 26.16 23.93 -31.59
C LEU A 8 25.78 24.28 -30.13
N ILE A 9 24.49 24.48 -29.88
CA ILE A 9 23.97 24.71 -28.52
C ILE A 9 23.99 23.37 -27.78
N ILE A 10 25.03 23.15 -26.97
CA ILE A 10 25.09 22.04 -26.03
C ILE A 10 24.16 22.39 -24.87
N ILE A 11 22.94 21.88 -24.93
CA ILE A 11 22.01 21.93 -23.79
C ILE A 11 22.58 20.97 -22.73
N LEU A 12 23.24 21.53 -21.71
CA LEU A 12 23.55 20.81 -20.49
C LEU A 12 22.22 20.40 -19.83
N SER A 13 21.74 19.20 -20.14
CA SER A 13 20.71 18.54 -19.37
C SER A 13 21.33 18.09 -18.05
N SER A 14 21.30 18.98 -17.05
CA SER A 14 21.57 18.59 -15.67
C SER A 14 20.68 17.37 -15.36
N PRO A 15 21.23 16.22 -14.91
CA PRO A 15 20.40 15.16 -14.40
C PRO A 15 19.76 15.70 -13.12
N LEU A 16 18.51 16.14 -13.25
CA LEU A 16 17.66 16.42 -12.12
C LEU A 16 17.50 15.08 -11.40
N VAL A 17 18.35 14.83 -10.39
CA VAL A 17 18.24 13.63 -9.56
C VAL A 17 17.00 13.82 -8.70
N LEU A 18 15.86 13.50 -9.27
CA LEU A 18 14.61 13.27 -8.56
C LEU A 18 14.86 12.12 -7.59
N SER A 19 15.24 12.45 -6.36
CA SER A 19 15.12 11.53 -5.23
C SER A 19 13.64 11.26 -4.98
N ALA A 20 13.06 10.39 -5.81
CA ALA A 20 11.74 9.83 -5.58
C ALA A 20 11.74 9.17 -4.20
N GLN A 21 10.76 9.55 -3.38
CA GLN A 21 10.69 9.27 -1.96
C GLN A 21 10.78 7.76 -1.63
N LYS A 22 11.99 7.26 -1.36
CA LYS A 22 12.23 5.90 -0.84
C LYS A 22 11.51 5.59 0.47
N LYS A 23 10.97 6.61 1.16
CA LYS A 23 10.27 6.47 2.44
C LYS A 23 8.96 5.69 2.33
N GLN A 24 8.33 5.64 1.16
CA GLN A 24 7.00 5.01 0.98
C GLN A 24 7.08 3.47 0.85
N VAL A 25 8.13 2.94 0.22
CA VAL A 25 8.25 1.51 -0.12
C VAL A 25 8.56 0.63 1.11
N LEU A 26 9.35 1.12 2.06
CA LEU A 26 9.69 0.40 3.29
C LEU A 26 8.46 0.08 4.16
N ASN A 27 7.42 0.91 4.10
CA ASN A 27 6.23 0.75 4.94
C ASN A 27 5.25 -0.25 4.34
N TYR A 28 5.19 -0.32 3.01
CA TYR A 28 4.37 -1.33 2.31
C TYR A 28 4.79 -2.73 2.74
N ASN A 29 6.09 -3.03 2.75
CA ASN A 29 6.59 -4.37 3.11
C ASN A 29 6.28 -4.76 4.55
N LYS A 30 6.32 -3.80 5.49
CA LYS A 30 5.94 -4.06 6.89
C LYS A 30 4.44 -4.30 7.04
N VAL A 31 3.61 -3.45 6.43
CA VAL A 31 2.15 -3.60 6.47
C VAL A 31 1.72 -4.90 5.79
N SER A 32 2.21 -5.17 4.58
CA SER A 32 1.88 -6.40 3.85
C SER A 32 2.37 -7.63 4.59
N GLY A 33 3.60 -7.62 5.11
CA GLY A 33 4.12 -8.72 5.94
C GLY A 33 3.26 -8.98 7.18
N TYR A 34 2.76 -7.93 7.84
CA TYR A 34 1.88 -8.08 8.99
C TYR A 34 0.53 -8.69 8.61
N ILE A 35 -0.08 -8.20 7.51
CA ILE A 35 -1.35 -8.74 7.02
C ILE A 35 -1.18 -10.20 6.59
N PHE A 36 -0.15 -10.54 5.81
CA PHE A 36 0.12 -11.92 5.38
C PHE A 36 0.34 -12.87 6.56
N LYS A 37 1.03 -12.43 7.61
CA LYS A 37 1.25 -13.24 8.80
C LYS A 37 -0.03 -13.55 9.57
N ASN A 38 -1.02 -12.65 9.53
CA ASN A 38 -2.24 -12.77 10.33
C ASN A 38 -3.47 -13.19 9.53
N TYR A 39 -3.38 -13.22 8.20
CA TYR A 39 -4.47 -13.61 7.32
C TYR A 39 -4.53 -15.13 7.18
N HIS A 40 -5.53 -15.75 7.82
CA HIS A 40 -5.74 -17.20 7.86
C HIS A 40 -7.16 -17.55 7.38
N PRO A 41 -7.48 -17.31 6.10
CA PRO A 41 -8.77 -17.67 5.54
C PRO A 41 -9.03 -19.18 5.62
N ASP A 42 -10.30 -19.55 5.68
CA ASP A 42 -10.70 -20.96 5.58
C ASP A 42 -10.22 -21.53 4.23
N SER A 43 -9.18 -22.36 4.31
CA SER A 43 -8.58 -23.02 3.15
C SER A 43 -9.56 -23.90 2.37
N SER A 44 -10.57 -24.48 3.03
CA SER A 44 -11.59 -25.31 2.39
C SER A 44 -12.56 -24.45 1.59
N ALA A 45 -12.95 -23.29 2.14
CA ALA A 45 -13.76 -22.31 1.42
C ALA A 45 -12.99 -21.71 0.22
N LEU A 46 -11.71 -21.38 0.40
CA LEU A 46 -10.86 -20.91 -0.69
C LEU A 46 -10.77 -21.93 -1.83
N ALA A 47 -10.47 -23.19 -1.53
CA ALA A 47 -10.34 -24.23 -2.55
C ALA A 47 -11.67 -24.48 -3.30
N LYS A 48 -12.81 -24.29 -2.63
CA LYS A 48 -14.14 -24.49 -3.20
C LYS A 48 -14.60 -23.33 -4.08
N TYR A 49 -14.29 -22.10 -3.70
CA TYR A 49 -14.89 -20.90 -4.32
C TYR A 49 -13.89 -20.04 -5.12
N CYS A 50 -12.58 -20.24 -4.95
CA CYS A 50 -11.57 -19.40 -5.58
C CYS A 50 -10.60 -20.21 -6.46
N GLY A 51 -10.42 -19.74 -7.70
CA GLY A 51 -9.30 -20.15 -8.55
C GLY A 51 -8.09 -19.26 -8.31
N ILE A 52 -8.13 -18.04 -8.86
CA ILE A 52 -7.13 -16.98 -8.64
C ILE A 52 -7.87 -15.66 -8.51
N GLY A 53 -7.51 -14.83 -7.54
CA GLY A 53 -8.11 -13.52 -7.34
C GLY A 53 -7.22 -12.59 -6.56
N CYS A 54 -7.46 -11.29 -6.71
CA CYS A 54 -6.80 -10.23 -5.97
C CYS A 54 -7.88 -9.42 -5.23
N VAL A 55 -7.65 -9.17 -3.94
CA VAL A 55 -8.48 -8.26 -3.15
C VAL A 55 -7.64 -7.04 -2.77
N PHE A 56 -8.08 -5.87 -3.21
CA PHE A 56 -7.50 -4.60 -2.82
C PHE A 56 -8.08 -4.18 -1.48
N VAL A 57 -7.20 -3.93 -0.52
CA VAL A 57 -7.55 -3.45 0.82
C VAL A 57 -7.20 -1.96 0.90
N LYS A 58 -8.14 -1.15 1.36
CA LYS A 58 -7.91 0.27 1.65
C LYS A 58 -8.36 0.58 3.07
N PHE A 59 -7.52 1.29 3.81
CA PHE A 59 -7.84 1.76 5.16
C PHE A 59 -7.06 3.04 5.49
N LYS A 60 -7.45 3.71 6.57
CA LYS A 60 -6.71 4.82 7.19
C LYS A 60 -6.41 4.48 8.64
N VAL A 61 -5.33 5.05 9.19
CA VAL A 61 -5.04 4.99 10.63
C VAL A 61 -5.27 6.37 11.23
N SER A 62 -6.24 6.46 12.15
CA SER A 62 -6.58 7.71 12.83
C SER A 62 -5.42 8.21 13.69
N ALA A 63 -5.46 9.46 14.13
CA ALA A 63 -4.47 10.01 15.06
C ALA A 63 -4.39 9.20 16.38
N GLN A 64 -5.47 8.55 16.79
CA GLN A 64 -5.52 7.67 17.97
C GLN A 64 -4.90 6.29 17.70
N GLY A 65 -4.56 5.96 16.45
CA GLY A 65 -4.00 4.66 16.08
C GLY A 65 -5.07 3.61 15.78
N LYS A 66 -6.32 4.02 15.53
CA LYS A 66 -7.40 3.12 15.16
C LYS A 66 -7.47 2.97 13.65
N ILE A 67 -7.75 1.76 13.16
CA ILE A 67 -8.11 1.55 11.76
C ILE A 67 -9.49 2.14 11.51
N ILE A 68 -9.62 2.97 10.48
CA ILE A 68 -10.88 3.58 10.04
C ILE A 68 -10.99 3.50 8.51
N ASN A 69 -12.22 3.61 7.99
CA ASN A 69 -12.51 3.55 6.55
C ASN A 69 -11.92 2.31 5.85
N LEU A 70 -12.01 1.16 6.51
CA LEU A 70 -11.61 -0.13 5.95
C LEU A 70 -12.60 -0.55 4.86
N SER A 71 -12.10 -0.86 3.68
CA SER A 71 -12.90 -1.29 2.52
C SER A 71 -12.11 -2.27 1.65
N PHE A 72 -12.83 -3.17 0.99
CA PHE A 72 -12.27 -4.21 0.12
C PHE A 72 -12.82 -4.11 -1.30
N SER A 73 -12.01 -4.42 -2.31
CA SER A 73 -12.53 -4.64 -3.66
C SER A 73 -13.31 -5.96 -3.72
N GLY A 74 -14.47 -5.95 -4.37
CA GLY A 74 -15.25 -7.18 -4.55
C GLY A 74 -15.80 -7.72 -3.23
N ASP A 75 -16.13 -6.84 -2.28
CA ASP A 75 -16.87 -7.20 -1.07
C ASP A 75 -18.32 -7.56 -1.44
N THR A 76 -18.55 -8.84 -1.67
CA THR A 76 -19.84 -9.44 -2.01
C THR A 76 -20.07 -10.63 -1.09
N ASP A 77 -21.31 -11.10 -0.97
CA ASP A 77 -21.62 -12.23 -0.08
C ASP A 77 -20.78 -13.48 -0.37
N SER A 78 -20.40 -13.70 -1.64
CA SER A 78 -19.58 -14.84 -2.06
C SER A 78 -18.10 -14.73 -1.67
N THR A 79 -17.61 -13.54 -1.29
CA THR A 79 -16.21 -13.27 -0.89
C THR A 79 -16.11 -12.90 0.58
N LYS A 80 -17.21 -12.98 1.33
CA LYS A 80 -17.29 -12.57 2.73
C LYS A 80 -16.29 -13.30 3.64
N PHE A 81 -16.03 -14.58 3.38
CA PHE A 81 -15.03 -15.35 4.14
C PHE A 81 -13.59 -14.86 3.92
N ILE A 82 -13.30 -14.22 2.78
CA ILE A 82 -12.03 -13.55 2.51
C ILE A 82 -11.99 -12.21 3.22
N THR A 83 -13.04 -11.40 3.07
CA THR A 83 -13.06 -10.04 3.63
C THR A 83 -13.13 -10.03 5.14
N ASP A 84 -13.89 -10.94 5.78
CA ASP A 84 -13.96 -11.07 7.24
C ASP A 84 -12.58 -11.41 7.84
N GLU A 85 -11.82 -12.31 7.21
CA GLU A 85 -10.46 -12.66 7.65
C GLU A 85 -9.44 -11.55 7.37
N LEU A 86 -9.61 -10.82 6.26
CA LEU A 86 -8.82 -9.61 6.02
C LEU A 86 -9.12 -8.51 7.04
N VAL A 87 -10.36 -8.38 7.52
CA VAL A 87 -10.71 -7.45 8.62
C VAL A 87 -9.92 -7.81 9.87
N SER A 88 -9.88 -9.10 10.24
CA SER A 88 -9.09 -9.57 11.38
C SER A 88 -7.61 -9.27 11.20
N ALA A 89 -7.04 -9.61 10.05
CA ALA A 89 -5.64 -9.39 9.73
C ALA A 89 -5.26 -7.90 9.73
N VAL A 90 -6.08 -7.02 9.16
CA VAL A 90 -5.82 -5.57 9.16
C VAL A 90 -5.93 -5.00 10.58
N ASN A 91 -6.92 -5.44 11.37
CA ASN A 91 -7.06 -4.97 12.74
C ASN A 91 -5.90 -5.44 13.63
N SER A 92 -5.26 -6.57 13.33
CA SER A 92 -4.06 -7.03 14.04
C SER A 92 -2.90 -6.04 13.99
N ILE A 93 -2.82 -5.18 12.96
CA ILE A 93 -1.80 -4.12 12.85
C ILE A 93 -1.80 -3.24 14.11
N THR A 94 -2.97 -3.05 14.74
CA THR A 94 -3.11 -2.22 15.95
C THR A 94 -2.31 -2.73 17.15
N GLN A 95 -1.87 -3.99 17.13
CA GLN A 95 -1.05 -4.60 18.17
C GLN A 95 0.43 -4.22 18.06
N ASP A 96 0.90 -3.81 16.87
CA ASP A 96 2.26 -3.34 16.64
C ASP A 96 2.34 -1.83 16.90
N ARG A 97 2.87 -1.48 18.08
CA ARG A 97 2.96 -0.08 18.54
C ARG A 97 3.87 0.77 17.64
N GLU A 98 4.96 0.20 17.13
CA GLU A 98 5.90 0.94 16.28
C GLU A 98 5.28 1.22 14.92
N LEU A 99 4.66 0.20 14.33
CA LEU A 99 3.98 0.31 13.05
C LEU A 99 2.80 1.29 13.15
N ILE A 100 1.99 1.21 14.19
CA ILE A 100 0.88 2.16 14.41
C ILE A 100 1.37 3.58 14.65
N ALA A 101 2.39 3.77 15.49
CA ALA A 101 2.95 5.10 15.72
C ALA A 101 3.41 5.75 14.41
N PHE A 102 3.94 4.94 13.49
CA PHE A 102 4.36 5.39 12.19
C PHE A 102 3.20 5.65 11.21
N LEU A 103 2.14 4.84 11.22
CA LEU A 103 1.02 4.93 10.28
C LEU A 103 -0.01 6.02 10.65
N LYS A 104 -0.03 6.48 11.90
CA LYS A 104 -0.94 7.53 12.36
C LYS A 104 -0.85 8.76 11.45
N ILE A 105 -2.00 9.20 10.94
CA ILE A 105 -2.09 10.49 10.26
C ILE A 105 -1.75 11.58 11.27
N SER A 106 -0.66 12.32 11.05
CA SER A 106 -0.42 13.56 11.79
C SER A 106 -1.51 14.55 11.39
N LYS A 107 -2.23 15.15 12.34
CA LYS A 107 -3.17 16.25 12.07
C LYS A 107 -2.42 17.40 11.36
N ARG A 108 -2.42 17.38 10.03
CA ARG A 108 -2.20 18.51 9.14
C ARG A 108 -3.34 18.46 8.14
N GLU A 109 -4.52 18.81 8.63
CA GLU A 109 -5.64 19.31 7.82
C GLU A 109 -5.92 20.73 8.31
#